data_AF-A0A662EYN5-F1
#
_entry.id   AF-A0A662EYN5-F1
#
_cell.length_a   1.000
_cell.length_b   1.000
_cell.length_c   1.000
_cell.angle_alpha   90.00
_cell.angle_beta   90.00
_cell.angle_gamma   90.00
#
_symmetry.space_group_name_H-M   'P 1'
#
loop_
_entity.id
_entity.type
_entity.pdbx_description
1 polymer ?
#
loop_
_entity_poly.entity_id
_entity_poly.type
_entity_poly.pdbx_seq_one_letter_code
_entity_poly.pdbx_strand_id
1 'polypeptide(L)'
;MDELKATQKISRKNYVSSNSALSKTLKSGDLGFRKTKAKNILQKTLQKTQGYDHKNKLTPGQRAADAVARFGGSWTFIVIFLGFLILWMILNSIILVKYEKSFDAYPYILLNLVLSCLAAIQAPIILMSQNRAAERDRIKADRDYAINRKAERENQIIMRDLEQMKKMLKAMEQKKI
;
A
#
# COMPACT_ATOMS: atom_id res chain seq x y z
N MET A 1 -19.08 -2.88 -17.31
CA MET A 1 -18.21 -3.69 -18.21
C MET A 1 -17.40 -2.85 -19.20
N ASP A 2 -17.79 -1.60 -19.49
CA ASP A 2 -17.14 -0.79 -20.54
C ASP A 2 -15.78 -0.18 -20.16
N GLU A 3 -15.56 0.18 -18.89
CA GLU A 3 -14.25 0.70 -18.45
C GLU A 3 -13.13 -0.36 -18.48
N LEU A 4 -13.47 -1.63 -18.26
CA LEU A 4 -12.52 -2.74 -18.32
C LEU A 4 -12.04 -2.96 -19.77
N LYS A 5 -12.96 -2.84 -20.73
CA LYS A 5 -12.67 -2.92 -22.18
C LYS A 5 -11.85 -1.72 -22.65
N ALA A 6 -12.15 -0.52 -22.16
CA ALA A 6 -11.39 0.69 -22.49
C ALA A 6 -9.94 0.62 -21.95
N THR A 7 -9.77 0.16 -20.71
CA THR A 7 -8.45 0.00 -20.06
C THR A 7 -7.63 -1.09 -20.74
N GLN A 8 -8.25 -2.20 -21.10
CA GLN A 8 -7.59 -3.28 -21.84
C GLN A 8 -7.17 -2.82 -23.24
N LYS A 9 -7.99 -2.01 -23.92
CA LYS A 9 -7.69 -1.44 -25.24
C LYS A 9 -6.51 -0.45 -25.20
N ILE A 10 -6.44 0.38 -24.17
CA ILE A 10 -5.32 1.32 -23.95
C ILE A 10 -4.03 0.56 -23.62
N SER A 11 -4.11 -0.45 -22.75
CA SER A 11 -2.97 -1.30 -22.41
C SER A 11 -2.41 -2.04 -23.63
N ARG A 12 -3.29 -2.61 -24.47
CA ARG A 12 -2.89 -3.29 -25.71
C ARG A 12 -2.26 -2.32 -26.72
N LYS A 13 -2.83 -1.13 -26.89
CA LYS A 13 -2.31 -0.11 -27.82
C LYS A 13 -0.93 0.39 -27.40
N ASN A 14 -0.72 0.59 -26.09
CA ASN A 14 0.58 0.99 -25.54
C ASN A 14 1.63 -0.13 -25.63
N TYR A 15 1.24 -1.39 -25.40
CA TYR A 15 2.13 -2.56 -25.57
C TYR A 15 2.61 -2.73 -27.02
N VAL A 16 1.69 -2.62 -27.99
CA VAL A 16 2.00 -2.75 -29.42
C VAL A 16 2.84 -1.57 -29.92
N SER A 17 2.55 -0.35 -29.47
CA SER A 17 3.34 0.85 -29.84
C SER A 17 4.77 0.76 -29.31
N SER A 18 4.94 0.35 -28.05
CA SER A 18 6.25 0.15 -27.41
C SER A 18 7.08 -0.95 -28.12
N ASN A 19 6.45 -2.09 -28.44
CA ASN A 19 7.13 -3.17 -29.15
C ASN A 19 7.49 -2.82 -30.61
N SER A 20 6.71 -1.97 -31.28
CA SER A 20 7.04 -1.48 -32.63
C SER A 20 8.23 -0.52 -32.64
N ALA A 21 8.41 0.27 -31.57
CA ALA A 21 9.58 1.13 -31.39
C ALA A 21 10.82 0.32 -30.98
N LEU A 22 10.64 -0.71 -30.16
CA LEU A 22 11.68 -1.68 -29.81
C LEU A 22 12.18 -2.47 -31.03
N SER A 23 11.28 -2.95 -31.91
CA SER A 23 11.69 -3.72 -33.08
C SER A 23 12.42 -2.87 -34.13
N LYS A 24 11.99 -1.61 -34.36
CA LYS A 24 12.69 -0.65 -35.23
C LYS A 24 14.08 -0.27 -34.69
N THR A 25 14.23 -0.24 -33.37
CA THR A 25 15.52 0.06 -32.73
C THR A 25 16.43 -1.16 -32.59
N LEU A 26 15.91 -2.38 -32.59
CA LEU A 26 16.73 -3.59 -32.67
C LEU A 26 17.32 -3.81 -34.08
N LYS A 27 16.72 -3.24 -35.12
CA LYS A 27 17.11 -3.47 -36.53
C LYS A 27 18.29 -2.61 -37.03
N SER A 28 18.76 -1.61 -36.29
CA SER A 28 19.93 -0.80 -36.66
C SER A 28 21.15 -1.17 -35.78
N GLY A 29 22.22 -1.62 -36.42
CA GLY A 29 23.41 -2.17 -35.76
C GLY A 29 24.15 -1.15 -34.91
N ASP A 30 24.02 -1.29 -33.58
CA ASP A 30 25.02 -0.94 -32.56
C ASP A 30 24.55 -1.56 -31.23
N LEU A 31 24.87 -2.84 -31.01
CA LEU A 31 24.28 -3.64 -29.94
C LEU A 31 24.74 -3.24 -28.52
N GLY A 32 25.86 -2.52 -28.37
CA GLY A 32 26.44 -2.19 -27.07
C GLY A 32 25.81 -0.95 -26.43
N PHE A 33 25.80 0.17 -27.14
CA PHE A 33 25.27 1.45 -26.65
C PHE A 33 23.73 1.42 -26.48
N ARG A 34 23.07 0.59 -27.28
CA ARG A 34 21.60 0.49 -27.34
C ARG A 34 21.01 -0.41 -26.25
N LYS A 35 21.72 -1.44 -25.79
CA LYS A 35 21.29 -2.24 -24.62
C LYS A 35 21.17 -1.35 -23.38
N THR A 36 22.13 -0.46 -23.17
CA THR A 36 22.13 0.49 -22.04
C THR A 36 20.98 1.50 -22.14
N LYS A 37 20.76 2.06 -23.34
CA LYS A 37 19.65 3.02 -23.57
C LYS A 37 18.28 2.34 -23.42
N ALA A 38 18.11 1.14 -23.98
CA ALA A 38 16.90 0.34 -23.85
C ALA A 38 16.62 -0.06 -22.40
N LYS A 39 17.66 -0.46 -21.64
CA LYS A 39 17.54 -0.80 -20.21
C LYS A 39 17.10 0.40 -19.37
N ASN A 40 17.61 1.60 -19.68
CA ASN A 40 17.22 2.84 -19.01
C ASN A 40 15.79 3.29 -19.36
N ILE A 41 15.35 3.09 -20.61
CA ILE A 41 13.98 3.38 -21.03
C ILE A 41 13.00 2.38 -20.42
N LEU A 42 13.36 1.10 -20.37
CA LEU A 42 12.58 0.07 -19.68
C LEU A 42 12.51 0.34 -18.18
N GLN A 43 13.62 0.68 -17.51
CA GLN A 43 13.59 1.08 -16.10
C GLN A 43 12.73 2.32 -15.87
N LYS A 44 12.85 3.38 -16.68
CA LYS A 44 11.99 4.56 -16.59
C LYS A 44 10.52 4.22 -16.81
N THR A 45 10.22 3.33 -17.75
CA THR A 45 8.84 2.94 -18.08
C THR A 45 8.25 2.04 -17.00
N LEU A 46 9.02 1.10 -16.45
CA LEU A 46 8.63 0.25 -15.33
C LEU A 46 8.43 1.06 -14.05
N GLN A 47 9.32 1.99 -13.72
CA GLN A 47 9.12 2.92 -12.61
C GLN A 47 7.88 3.81 -12.81
N LYS A 48 7.64 4.30 -14.03
CA LYS A 48 6.44 5.09 -14.37
C LYS A 48 5.14 4.26 -14.34
N THR A 49 5.23 2.94 -14.55
CA THR A 49 4.10 2.01 -14.46
C THR A 49 3.88 1.53 -13.01
N GLN A 50 4.91 1.49 -12.17
CA GLN A 50 4.75 1.22 -10.74
C GLN A 50 4.21 2.43 -9.97
N GLY A 51 4.52 3.65 -10.44
CA GLY A 51 3.91 4.89 -9.98
C GLY A 51 2.58 5.22 -10.66
N TYR A 52 1.71 4.22 -10.90
CA TYR A 52 0.32 4.52 -11.27
C TYR A 52 -0.36 5.22 -10.10
N ASP A 53 -0.40 6.54 -10.22
CA ASP A 53 -1.05 7.52 -9.38
C ASP A 53 -2.49 7.08 -9.04
N HIS A 54 -2.63 6.34 -7.94
CA HIS A 54 -3.94 6.00 -7.37
C HIS A 54 -4.68 7.24 -6.85
N LYS A 55 -4.05 8.43 -6.83
CA LYS A 55 -4.70 9.63 -6.31
C LYS A 55 -5.73 10.21 -7.28
N ASN A 56 -5.68 9.86 -8.57
CA ASN A 56 -6.46 10.58 -9.59
C ASN A 56 -7.74 9.88 -10.08
N LYS A 57 -8.21 8.82 -9.40
CA LYS A 57 -9.54 8.24 -9.62
C LYS A 57 -10.18 7.73 -8.32
N LEU A 58 -9.99 8.43 -7.20
CA LEU A 58 -10.75 8.11 -5.99
C LEU A 58 -12.21 8.47 -6.26
N THR A 59 -13.09 7.47 -6.27
CA THR A 59 -14.53 7.71 -6.33
C THR A 59 -14.93 8.58 -5.13
N PRO A 60 -16.00 9.38 -5.23
CA PRO A 60 -16.45 10.19 -4.09
C PRO A 60 -16.66 9.34 -2.82
N GLY A 61 -17.10 8.08 -2.97
CA GLY A 61 -17.21 7.13 -1.87
C GLY A 61 -15.85 6.75 -1.23
N GLN A 62 -14.81 6.54 -2.04
CA GLN A 62 -13.46 6.28 -1.52
C GLN A 62 -12.89 7.48 -0.77
N ARG A 63 -13.14 8.71 -1.25
CA ARG A 63 -12.71 9.93 -0.54
C ARG A 63 -13.41 10.08 0.81
N ALA A 64 -14.70 9.74 0.88
CA ALA A 64 -15.44 9.75 2.14
C ALA A 64 -14.93 8.65 3.09
N ALA A 65 -14.68 7.44 2.58
CA ALA A 65 -14.11 6.34 3.36
C ALA A 65 -12.73 6.69 3.92
N ASP A 66 -11.85 7.33 3.13
CA ASP A 66 -10.55 7.80 3.59
C ASP A 66 -10.67 8.88 4.68
N ALA A 67 -11.65 9.78 4.56
CA ALA A 67 -11.92 10.78 5.58
C ALA A 67 -12.40 10.13 6.90
N VAL A 68 -13.31 9.14 6.82
CA VAL A 68 -13.79 8.39 7.98
C VAL A 68 -12.68 7.54 8.59
N ALA A 69 -11.84 6.89 7.78
CA ALA A 69 -10.71 6.09 8.28
C ALA A 69 -9.68 6.96 9.00
N ARG A 70 -9.39 8.16 8.48
CA ARG A 70 -8.49 9.13 9.14
C ARG A 70 -9.08 9.65 10.45
N PHE A 71 -10.39 9.87 10.50
CA PHE A 71 -11.06 10.34 11.71
C PHE A 71 -11.18 9.24 12.77
N GLY A 72 -11.63 8.05 12.38
CA GLY A 72 -11.80 6.88 13.26
C GLY A 72 -10.49 6.21 13.69
N GLY A 73 -9.38 6.44 12.97
CA GLY A 73 -8.05 5.97 13.34
C GLY A 73 -7.31 6.85 14.35
N SER A 74 -7.92 7.94 14.83
CA SER A 74 -7.31 8.90 15.76
C SER A 74 -7.61 8.58 17.24
N TRP A 75 -6.61 8.79 18.09
CA TRP A 75 -6.78 8.73 19.56
C TRP A 75 -7.80 9.74 20.08
N THR A 76 -7.87 10.93 19.47
CA THR A 76 -8.80 11.99 19.90
C THR A 76 -10.25 11.58 19.72
N PHE A 77 -10.57 10.79 18.69
CA PHE A 77 -11.93 10.31 18.44
C PHE A 77 -12.41 9.38 19.57
N ILE A 78 -11.55 8.47 20.03
CA ILE A 78 -11.87 7.55 21.13
C ILE A 78 -12.16 8.33 22.42
N VAL A 79 -11.36 9.34 22.73
CA VAL A 79 -11.54 10.17 23.94
C VAL A 79 -12.86 10.94 23.89
N ILE A 80 -13.19 11.55 22.74
CA ILE A 80 -14.46 12.27 22.56
C ILE A 80 -15.65 11.29 22.64
N PHE A 81 -15.54 10.11 22.01
CA PHE A 81 -16.59 9.09 22.03
C PHE A 81 -16.85 8.55 23.44
N LEU A 82 -15.79 8.27 24.21
CA LEU A 82 -15.89 7.89 25.62
C LEU A 82 -16.49 9.00 26.48
N GLY A 83 -16.08 10.25 26.27
CA GLY A 83 -16.66 11.41 26.95
C GLY A 83 -18.15 11.56 26.67
N PHE A 84 -18.55 11.40 25.40
CA PHE A 84 -19.95 11.40 24.98
C PHE A 84 -20.74 10.26 25.64
N LEU A 85 -20.19 9.05 25.69
CA LEU A 85 -20.81 7.89 26.33
C LEU A 85 -21.03 8.14 27.83
N ILE A 86 -20.00 8.62 28.54
CA ILE A 86 -20.10 8.94 29.96
C ILE A 86 -21.15 10.03 30.19
N LEU A 87 -21.14 11.10 29.38
CA LEU A 87 -22.14 12.16 29.45
C LEU A 87 -23.56 11.61 29.21
N TRP A 88 -23.72 10.72 28.23
CA TRP A 88 -25.00 10.09 27.92
C TRP A 88 -25.50 9.18 29.05
N MET A 89 -24.59 8.44 29.69
CA MET A 89 -24.88 7.60 30.84
C MET A 89 -25.31 8.44 32.05
N ILE A 90 -24.64 9.57 32.30
CA ILE A 90 -25.03 10.53 33.35
C ILE A 90 -26.41 11.11 33.06
N LEU A 91 -26.68 11.53 31.82
CA LEU A 91 -27.99 12.06 31.41
C LEU A 91 -29.10 11.01 31.61
N ASN A 92 -28.87 9.77 31.20
CA ASN A 92 -29.80 8.66 31.42
C ASN A 92 -30.05 8.43 32.92
N SER A 93 -28.98 8.41 33.72
CA SER A 93 -29.05 8.22 35.17
C SER A 93 -29.87 9.33 35.85
N ILE A 94 -29.66 10.60 35.49
CA ILE A 94 -30.42 11.74 36.04
C ILE A 94 -31.91 11.64 35.69
N ILE A 95 -32.24 11.24 34.46
CA ILE A 95 -33.62 11.02 34.03
C ILE A 95 -34.25 9.90 34.87
N LEU A 96 -33.57 8.76 35.00
CA LEU A 96 -34.06 7.61 35.78
C LEU A 96 -34.29 7.95 37.26
N VAL A 97 -33.39 8.70 37.88
CA VAL A 97 -33.51 9.17 39.27
C VAL A 97 -34.69 10.15 39.43
N LYS A 98 -34.93 11.03 38.45
CA LYS A 98 -36.02 12.02 38.50
C LYS A 98 -37.42 11.39 38.32
N TYR A 99 -37.51 10.22 37.70
CA TYR A 99 -38.79 9.51 37.46
C TYR A 99 -39.12 8.43 38.53
N GLU A 100 -38.46 8.46 39.71
CA GLU A 100 -38.75 7.62 40.89
C GLU A 100 -38.92 6.10 40.62
N LYS A 101 -38.29 5.57 39.57
CA LYS A 101 -38.26 4.12 39.33
C LYS A 101 -37.02 3.51 39.95
N SER A 102 -37.20 2.41 40.70
CA SER A 102 -36.14 1.59 41.29
C SER A 102 -34.92 1.45 40.37
N PHE A 103 -33.73 1.50 40.96
CA PHE A 103 -32.47 1.31 40.25
C PHE A 103 -32.49 -0.04 39.50
N ASP A 104 -32.64 0.06 38.17
CA ASP A 104 -32.70 -1.02 37.17
C ASP A 104 -33.81 -2.08 37.33
N ALA A 105 -35.08 -1.66 37.31
CA ALA A 105 -36.22 -2.57 37.11
C ALA A 105 -36.38 -2.99 35.64
N TYR A 106 -36.85 -4.22 35.40
CA TYR A 106 -37.12 -4.76 34.06
C TYR A 106 -37.94 -3.78 33.19
N PRO A 107 -37.53 -3.45 31.95
CA PRO A 107 -36.42 -3.97 31.14
C PRO A 107 -35.11 -3.20 31.35
N TYR A 108 -33.99 -3.91 31.58
CA TYR A 108 -32.70 -3.37 32.03
C TYR A 108 -32.07 -2.34 31.08
N ILE A 109 -32.50 -1.07 31.17
CA ILE A 109 -32.12 -0.02 30.21
C ILE A 109 -30.65 0.35 30.33
N LEU A 110 -30.12 0.34 31.56
CA LEU A 110 -28.72 0.67 31.84
C LEU A 110 -27.80 -0.46 31.35
N LEU A 111 -28.16 -1.71 31.62
CA LEU A 111 -27.41 -2.87 31.13
C LEU A 111 -27.37 -2.90 29.60
N ASN A 112 -28.51 -2.69 28.93
CA ASN A 112 -28.58 -2.65 27.47
C ASN A 112 -27.78 -1.49 26.86
N LEU A 113 -27.73 -0.34 27.54
CA LEU A 113 -26.89 0.78 27.14
C LEU A 113 -25.40 0.40 27.20
N VAL A 114 -24.97 -0.17 28.33
CA VAL A 114 -23.56 -0.58 28.53
C VAL A 114 -23.15 -1.63 27.51
N LEU A 115 -23.98 -2.66 27.28
CA LEU A 115 -23.71 -3.72 26.30
C LEU A 115 -23.65 -3.17 24.86
N SER A 116 -24.56 -2.27 24.48
CA SER A 116 -24.55 -1.64 23.16
C SER A 116 -23.30 -0.77 22.95
N CYS A 117 -22.85 -0.07 23.99
CA CYS A 117 -21.65 0.74 23.93
C CYS A 117 -20.36 -0.11 23.87
N LEU A 118 -20.32 -1.21 24.61
CA LEU A 118 -19.22 -2.19 24.56
C LEU A 118 -19.08 -2.79 23.16
N ALA A 119 -20.19 -2.99 22.45
CA ALA A 119 -20.14 -3.39 21.05
C ALA A 119 -19.62 -2.25 20.14
N ALA A 120 -20.09 -1.03 20.35
CA ALA A 120 -19.74 0.13 19.52
C ALA A 120 -18.24 0.50 19.56
N ILE A 121 -17.58 0.35 20.72
CA ILE A 121 -16.14 0.68 20.86
C ILE A 121 -15.23 -0.29 20.09
N GLN A 122 -15.72 -1.47 19.69
CA GLN A 122 -14.92 -2.46 18.98
C GLN A 122 -14.48 -1.97 17.60
N ALA A 123 -15.38 -1.32 16.85
CA ALA A 123 -15.11 -0.84 15.49
C ALA A 123 -13.91 0.14 15.39
N PRO A 124 -13.81 1.21 16.21
CA PRO A 124 -12.65 2.11 16.16
C PRO A 124 -11.37 1.46 16.68
N ILE A 125 -11.43 0.56 17.67
CA ILE A 125 -10.25 -0.19 18.16
C ILE A 125 -9.70 -1.08 17.03
N ILE A 126 -10.59 -1.80 16.34
CA ILE A 126 -10.23 -2.64 15.19
C ILE A 126 -9.60 -1.76 14.11
N LEU A 127 -10.25 -0.66 13.72
CA LEU A 127 -9.78 0.27 12.69
C LEU A 127 -8.39 0.84 13.03
N MET A 128 -8.15 1.17 14.29
CA MET A 128 -6.86 1.69 14.74
C MET A 128 -5.77 0.61 14.73
N SER A 129 -6.10 -0.61 15.16
CA SER A 129 -5.16 -1.74 15.11
C SER A 129 -4.76 -2.06 13.67
N GLN A 130 -5.72 -1.94 12.74
CA GLN A 130 -5.51 -2.09 11.30
C GLN A 130 -4.62 -0.97 10.75
N ASN A 131 -4.87 0.30 11.11
CA ASN A 131 -4.03 1.42 10.67
C ASN A 131 -2.57 1.25 11.12
N ARG A 132 -2.35 0.80 12.36
CA ARG A 132 -0.99 0.50 12.86
C ARG A 132 -0.35 -0.71 12.18
N ALA A 133 -1.14 -1.73 11.80
CA ALA A 133 -0.63 -2.86 11.03
C ALA A 133 -0.21 -2.42 9.62
N ALA A 134 -1.06 -1.65 8.93
CA ALA A 134 -0.78 -1.12 7.59
C ALA A 134 0.48 -0.24 7.55
N GLU A 135 0.71 0.61 8.55
CA GLU A 135 1.94 1.41 8.63
C GLU A 135 3.19 0.55 8.80
N ARG A 136 3.11 -0.50 9.64
CA ARG A 136 4.21 -1.47 9.81
C ARG A 136 4.48 -2.24 8.53
N ASP A 137 3.43 -2.66 7.83
CA ASP A 137 3.54 -3.36 6.55
C ASP A 137 4.15 -2.46 5.48
N ARG A 138 3.82 -1.16 5.45
CA ARG A 138 4.45 -0.19 4.55
C ARG A 138 5.96 -0.06 4.81
N ILE A 139 6.35 0.12 6.08
CA ILE A 139 7.77 0.22 6.46
C ILE A 139 8.52 -1.06 6.10
N LYS A 140 7.90 -2.23 6.33
CA LYS A 140 8.48 -3.52 5.97
C LYS A 140 8.68 -3.63 4.46
N ALA A 141 7.67 -3.28 3.66
CA ALA A 141 7.76 -3.29 2.21
C ALA A 141 8.87 -2.36 1.69
N ASP A 142 9.01 -1.16 2.27
CA ASP A 142 10.08 -0.22 1.90
C ASP A 142 11.47 -0.78 2.22
N ARG A 143 11.63 -1.45 3.37
CA ARG A 143 12.88 -2.12 3.76
C ARG A 143 13.20 -3.30 2.85
N ASP A 144 12.22 -4.16 2.59
CA ASP A 144 12.38 -5.33 1.71
C ASP A 144 12.78 -4.88 0.30
N TYR A 145 12.17 -3.80 -0.21
CA TYR A 145 12.54 -3.19 -1.47
C TYR A 145 14.00 -2.68 -1.48
N ALA A 146 14.43 -2.00 -0.41
CA ALA A 146 15.81 -1.51 -0.29
C ALA A 146 16.84 -2.66 -0.24
N ILE A 147 16.54 -3.72 0.52
CA ILE A 147 17.38 -4.93 0.60
C ILE A 147 17.45 -5.59 -0.76
N ASN A 148 16.33 -5.78 -1.45
CA ASN A 148 16.30 -6.42 -2.76
C ASN A 148 17.13 -5.65 -3.79
N ARG A 149 17.07 -4.30 -3.79
CA ARG A 149 17.93 -3.48 -4.67
C ARG A 149 19.41 -3.56 -4.31
N LYS A 150 19.74 -3.72 -3.03
CA LYS A 150 21.13 -3.92 -2.59
C LYS A 150 21.63 -5.29 -3.06
N ALA A 151 20.83 -6.34 -2.87
CA ALA A 151 21.13 -7.69 -3.34
C ALA A 151 21.30 -7.73 -4.87
N GLU A 152 20.45 -7.02 -5.63
CA GLU A 152 20.60 -6.92 -7.09
C GLU A 152 21.96 -6.31 -7.48
N ARG A 153 22.39 -5.24 -6.79
CA ARG A 153 23.70 -4.61 -7.03
C ARG A 153 24.86 -5.53 -6.69
N GLU A 154 24.81 -6.20 -5.54
CA GLU A 154 25.84 -7.16 -5.12
C GLU A 154 25.94 -8.31 -6.11
N ASN A 155 24.81 -8.85 -6.58
CA ASN A 155 24.79 -9.89 -7.60
C ASN A 155 25.44 -9.41 -8.91
N GLN A 156 25.14 -8.18 -9.36
CA GLN A 156 25.79 -7.58 -10.54
C GLN A 156 27.30 -7.37 -10.38
N ILE A 157 27.80 -7.18 -9.15
CA ILE A 157 29.23 -7.08 -8.87
C ILE A 157 29.86 -8.47 -8.96
N ILE A 158 29.28 -9.46 -8.27
CA ILE A 158 29.75 -10.86 -8.31
C ILE A 158 29.81 -11.39 -9.75
N MET A 159 28.79 -11.11 -10.57
CA MET A 159 28.78 -11.52 -11.98
C MET A 159 29.92 -10.87 -12.78
N ARG A 160 30.24 -9.61 -12.51
CA ARG A 160 31.36 -8.91 -13.15
C ARG A 160 32.70 -9.49 -12.74
N ASP A 161 32.88 -9.78 -11.45
CA ASP A 161 34.13 -10.35 -10.94
C ASP A 161 34.35 -11.77 -11.48
N LEU A 162 33.28 -12.58 -11.57
CA LEU A 162 33.32 -13.89 -12.21
C LEU A 162 33.70 -13.81 -13.70
N GLU A 163 33.18 -12.82 -14.44
CA GLU A 163 33.56 -12.60 -15.83
C GLU A 163 35.03 -12.17 -15.97
N GLN A 164 35.53 -11.31 -15.07
CA GLN A 164 36.93 -10.90 -15.06
C GLN A 164 37.86 -12.08 -14.77
N MET A 165 37.55 -12.90 -13.77
CA MET A 165 38.33 -14.09 -13.43
C MET A 165 38.35 -15.10 -14.59
N LYS A 166 37.22 -15.33 -15.26
CA LYS A 166 37.16 -16.15 -16.48
C LYS A 166 38.04 -15.63 -17.60
N LYS A 167 38.11 -14.30 -17.80
CA LYS A 167 39.00 -13.68 -18.80
C LYS A 167 40.47 -13.88 -18.44
N MET A 168 40.85 -13.71 -17.18
CA MET A 168 42.22 -13.93 -16.72
C MET A 168 42.67 -15.38 -16.90
N LEU A 169 41.80 -16.35 -16.55
CA LEU A 169 42.07 -17.78 -16.76
C LEU A 169 42.36 -18.11 -18.23
N LYS A 170 41.50 -17.62 -19.16
CA LYS A 170 41.74 -17.80 -20.60
C LYS A 170 43.04 -17.16 -21.08
N ALA A 171 43.38 -15.98 -20.57
CA ALA A 171 44.62 -15.30 -20.94
C ALA A 171 45.87 -16.08 -20.47
N MET A 172 45.81 -16.70 -19.29
CA MET A 172 46.89 -17.57 -18.80
C MET A 172 47.02 -18.85 -19.61
N GLU A 173 45.90 -19.44 -20.03
CA GLU A 173 45.88 -20.64 -20.88
C GLU A 173 46.53 -20.38 -22.25
N GLN A 174 46.23 -19.23 -22.88
CA GLN A 174 46.83 -18.83 -24.16
C GLN A 174 48.32 -18.52 -24.08
N LYS A 175 48.83 -18.10 -22.92
CA LYS A 175 50.25 -17.76 -22.72
C LYS A 175 51.14 -18.98 -22.48
N LYS A 176 50.54 -20.17 -22.31
CA LYS A 176 51.21 -21.43 -22.00
C LYS A 176 51.42 -22.32 -23.25
N ILE A 177 50.97 -21.85 -24.42
CA ILE A 177 51.17 -22.42 -25.76
C ILE A 177 52.18 -21.54 -26.48
#